data_AF-A0A7H1MYH7-F1
#
_entry.id   AF-A0A7H1MYH7-F1
#
_cell.length_a   1.000
_cell.length_b   1.000
_cell.length_c   1.000
_cell.angle_alpha   90.00
_cell.angle_beta   90.00
_cell.angle_gamma   90.00
#
_symmetry.space_group_name_H-M   'P 1'
#
loop_
_entity.id
_entity.type
_entity.pdbx_description
1 polymer ?
#
loop_
_entity_poly.entity_id
_entity_poly.type
_entity_poly.pdbx_seq_one_letter_code
_entity_poly.pdbx_strand_id
1 'polypeptide(L)'
;MLFEQNECALIDLSDFVATGEVTAPLRADPDVFVSALRVVDDGEAIGWPGDVEIDADALWYNAHPEDWERDYGALRLQGHAT
;
A
#
# COMPACT_ATOMS: atom_id res chain seq x y z
N MET A 1 -8.56 5.16 3.95
CA MET A 1 -7.57 4.83 5.00
C MET A 1 -7.46 6.01 5.94
N LEU A 2 -7.42 5.78 7.25
CA LEU A 2 -7.18 6.83 8.25
C LEU A 2 -5.71 6.74 8.66
N PHE A 3 -4.99 7.83 8.48
CA PHE A 3 -3.60 7.99 8.87
C PHE A 3 -3.52 8.85 10.15
N GLU A 4 -2.31 9.13 10.63
CA GLU A 4 -2.10 10.04 11.75
C GLU A 4 -2.79 11.41 11.51
N GLN A 5 -3.07 12.14 12.59
CA GLN A 5 -3.68 13.48 12.55
C GLN A 5 -5.09 13.53 11.92
N ASN A 6 -5.79 12.39 11.90
CA ASN A 6 -7.12 12.20 11.31
C ASN A 6 -7.18 12.43 9.79
N GLU A 7 -6.07 12.25 9.10
CA GLU A 7 -6.04 12.36 7.64
C GLU A 7 -6.65 11.14 6.98
N CYS A 8 -7.47 11.37 5.97
CA CYS A 8 -8.21 10.32 5.26
C CYS A 8 -7.95 10.40 3.77
N ALA A 9 -7.48 9.30 3.17
CA ALA A 9 -7.35 9.15 1.73
C ALA A 9 -8.18 7.97 1.19
N LEU A 10 -8.65 8.11 -0.06
CA LEU A 10 -9.21 7.03 -0.85
C LEU A 10 -8.11 6.49 -1.76
N ILE A 11 -7.82 5.19 -1.64
CA ILE A 11 -6.74 4.52 -2.36
C ILE A 11 -7.36 3.43 -3.22
N ASP A 12 -7.00 3.41 -4.51
CA ASP A 12 -7.40 2.36 -5.45
C ASP A 12 -6.35 1.23 -5.44
N LEU A 13 -6.76 0.04 -4.99
CA LEU A 13 -5.91 -1.15 -4.94
C LEU A 13 -6.13 -2.10 -6.12
N SER A 14 -6.87 -1.68 -7.16
CA SER A 14 -7.20 -2.53 -8.30
C SER A 14 -5.95 -3.11 -8.97
N ASP A 15 -4.90 -2.31 -9.16
CA ASP A 15 -3.65 -2.75 -9.78
C ASP A 15 -2.84 -3.72 -8.89
N PHE A 16 -2.83 -3.47 -7.57
CA PHE A 16 -2.20 -4.38 -6.61
C PHE A 16 -2.88 -5.75 -6.65
N VAL A 17 -4.21 -5.75 -6.58
CA VAL A 17 -5.01 -6.97 -6.61
C VAL A 17 -4.90 -7.68 -7.96
N ALA A 18 -4.68 -6.97 -9.08
CA ALA A 18 -4.63 -7.57 -10.41
C ALA A 18 -3.38 -8.42 -10.69
N THR A 19 -2.25 -8.17 -10.02
CA THR A 19 -0.93 -8.54 -10.57
C THR A 19 -0.21 -9.70 -9.86
N GLY A 20 -0.49 -10.01 -8.58
CA GLY A 20 0.27 -11.00 -7.82
C GLY A 20 -0.40 -12.37 -7.67
N GLU A 21 0.38 -13.47 -7.65
CA GLU A 21 -0.12 -14.78 -7.23
C GLU A 21 -0.58 -14.76 -5.76
N VAL A 22 0.13 -14.03 -4.91
CA VAL A 22 -0.21 -13.87 -3.49
C VAL A 22 -1.59 -13.22 -3.29
N THR A 23 -1.99 -12.34 -4.21
CA THR A 23 -3.32 -11.68 -4.22
C THR A 23 -4.42 -12.48 -4.92
N ALA A 24 -4.12 -13.69 -5.44
CA ALA A 24 -5.11 -14.51 -6.12
C ALA A 24 -6.38 -14.81 -5.29
N PRO A 25 -6.30 -15.06 -3.97
CA PRO A 25 -7.50 -15.22 -3.14
C PRO A 25 -8.38 -13.96 -3.11
N LEU A 26 -7.77 -12.78 -3.13
CA LEU A 26 -8.49 -11.49 -3.11
C LEU A 26 -9.22 -11.22 -4.42
N ARG A 27 -8.66 -11.67 -5.55
CA ARG A 27 -9.33 -11.61 -6.87
C ARG A 27 -10.46 -12.61 -7.00
N ALA A 28 -10.26 -13.80 -6.44
CA ALA A 28 -11.22 -14.89 -6.56
C ALA A 28 -12.49 -14.64 -5.75
N ASP A 29 -12.38 -13.91 -4.64
CA ASP A 29 -13.48 -13.64 -3.73
C ASP A 29 -13.44 -12.19 -3.20
N PRO A 30 -14.29 -11.28 -3.73
CA PRO A 30 -14.40 -9.91 -3.23
C PRO A 30 -14.79 -9.82 -1.75
N ASP A 31 -15.51 -10.81 -1.21
CA ASP A 31 -15.87 -10.80 0.21
C ASP A 31 -14.64 -11.03 1.09
N VAL A 32 -13.66 -11.81 0.63
CA VAL A 32 -12.37 -11.98 1.33
C VAL A 32 -11.59 -10.67 1.32
N PHE A 33 -11.60 -9.93 0.21
CA PHE A 33 -10.95 -8.61 0.13
C PHE A 33 -11.48 -7.66 1.21
N VAL A 34 -12.78 -7.65 1.47
CA VAL A 34 -13.39 -6.74 2.45
C VAL A 34 -13.32 -7.30 3.88
N SER A 35 -13.75 -8.54 4.08
CA SER A 35 -13.98 -9.09 5.43
C SER A 35 -12.71 -9.54 6.14
N ALA A 36 -11.66 -9.88 5.39
CA ALA A 36 -10.40 -10.37 5.95
C ALA A 36 -9.32 -9.28 6.08
N LEU A 37 -9.61 -8.07 5.62
CA LEU A 37 -8.73 -6.92 5.77
C LEU A 37 -8.56 -6.56 7.25
N ARG A 38 -7.31 -6.38 7.66
CA ARG A 38 -6.92 -6.03 9.03
C ARG A 38 -5.74 -5.08 9.03
N VAL A 39 -5.60 -4.33 10.11
CA VAL A 39 -4.35 -3.65 10.45
C VAL A 39 -3.43 -4.66 11.13
N VAL A 40 -2.17 -4.71 10.71
CA VAL A 40 -1.13 -5.62 11.23
C VAL A 40 0.10 -4.81 11.66
N ASP A 41 1.10 -5.47 12.22
CA ASP A 41 2.39 -4.88 12.62
C ASP A 41 2.25 -3.59 13.43
N ASP A 42 1.41 -3.62 14.46
CA ASP A 42 1.15 -2.49 15.36
C ASP A 42 0.73 -1.19 14.65
N GLY A 43 0.12 -1.31 13.48
CA GLY A 43 -0.31 -0.16 12.68
C GLY A 43 0.59 0.17 11.49
N GLU A 44 1.72 -0.53 11.33
CA GLU A 44 2.67 -0.26 10.26
C GLU A 44 2.24 -0.81 8.90
N ALA A 45 1.23 -1.70 8.85
CA ALA A 45 0.71 -2.24 7.60
C ALA A 45 -0.79 -2.60 7.67
N ILE A 46 -1.39 -2.75 6.49
CA ILE A 46 -2.64 -3.50 6.34
C ILE A 46 -2.35 -4.86 5.71
N GLY A 47 -3.16 -5.86 6.03
CA GLY A 47 -2.96 -7.19 5.50
C GLY A 47 -4.22 -8.04 5.39
N TRP A 48 -4.04 -9.15 4.69
CA TRP A 48 -4.99 -10.25 4.54
C TRP A 48 -4.33 -11.57 5.00
N PRO A 49 -5.10 -12.65 5.18
CA PRO A 49 -4.52 -13.97 5.41
C PRO A 49 -3.58 -14.40 4.28
N GLY A 50 -2.45 -15.03 4.63
CA GLY A 50 -1.54 -15.65 3.65
C GLY A 50 -0.48 -14.70 3.08
N ASP A 51 0.24 -14.00 3.94
CA ASP A 51 1.41 -13.15 3.61
C ASP A 51 1.13 -12.04 2.57
N VAL A 52 -0.11 -11.56 2.50
CA VAL A 52 -0.50 -10.41 1.67
C VAL A 52 -0.57 -9.17 2.57
N GLU A 53 0.42 -8.30 2.46
CA GLU A 53 0.54 -7.09 3.27
C GLU A 53 0.96 -5.89 2.42
N ILE A 54 0.54 -4.70 2.85
CA ILE A 54 0.94 -3.42 2.27
C ILE A 54 1.30 -2.47 3.40
N ASP A 55 2.53 -1.95 3.37
CA ASP A 55 3.03 -0.99 4.35
C ASP A 55 2.22 0.31 4.33
N ALA A 56 2.00 0.89 5.50
CA ALA A 56 1.31 2.16 5.68
C ALA A 56 2.00 3.30 4.91
N ASP A 57 3.34 3.30 4.84
CA ASP A 57 4.12 4.28 4.08
C ASP A 57 3.88 4.15 2.56
N ALA A 58 3.80 2.93 2.05
CA ALA A 58 3.49 2.72 0.63
C ALA A 58 2.09 3.24 0.27
N LEU A 59 1.14 3.07 1.19
CA LEU A 59 -0.23 3.61 1.06
C LEU A 59 -0.25 5.14 1.19
N TRP A 60 0.55 5.70 2.10
CA TRP A 60 0.71 7.15 2.24
C TRP A 60 1.26 7.77 0.96
N TYR A 61 2.35 7.24 0.42
CA TYR A 61 2.99 7.78 -0.78
C TYR A 61 2.17 7.56 -2.06
N ASN A 62 1.31 6.54 -2.09
CA ASN A 62 0.33 6.40 -3.16
C ASN A 62 -0.71 7.54 -3.14
N ALA A 63 -1.15 7.94 -1.95
CA ALA A 63 -2.09 9.05 -1.75
C ALA A 63 -1.43 10.43 -1.87
N HIS A 64 -0.14 10.54 -1.52
CA HIS A 64 0.64 11.79 -1.47
C HIS A 64 1.95 11.66 -2.29
N PRO A 65 1.86 11.60 -3.62
CA PRO A 65 3.05 11.41 -4.46
C PRO A 65 4.08 12.54 -4.34
N GLU A 66 3.67 13.75 -3.96
CA GLU A 66 4.56 14.87 -3.67
C GLU A 66 5.48 14.63 -2.46
N ASP A 67 4.99 13.88 -1.47
CA ASP A 67 5.77 13.51 -0.29
C ASP A 67 6.84 12.49 -0.64
N TRP A 68 6.52 11.55 -1.55
CA TRP A 68 7.51 10.62 -2.09
C TRP A 68 8.63 11.38 -2.83
N GLU A 69 8.28 12.34 -3.67
CA GLU A 69 9.27 13.16 -4.40
C GLU A 69 10.11 14.01 -3.43
N ARG A 70 9.49 14.58 -2.38
CA ARG A 70 10.20 15.31 -1.33
C ARG A 70 11.22 14.43 -0.60
N ASP A 71 10.81 13.24 -0.19
CA ASP A 71 11.60 12.38 0.69
C ASP A 71 12.65 11.55 -0.09
N TYR A 72 12.30 11.11 -1.31
CA TYR A 72 13.12 10.18 -2.11
C TYR A 72 13.51 10.72 -3.50
N GLY A 73 12.95 11.83 -3.98
CA GLY A 73 13.24 12.37 -5.33
C GLY A 73 14.72 12.70 -5.55
N ALA A 74 15.45 13.08 -4.49
CA ALA A 74 16.89 13.33 -4.54
C ALA A 74 17.74 12.07 -4.80
N LEU A 75 17.26 10.87 -4.42
CA LEU A 75 17.95 9.60 -4.67
C LEU A 75 17.90 9.19 -6.15
N ARG A 76 16.92 9.71 -6.91
CA ARG A 76 16.79 9.46 -8.36
C ARG A 76 17.90 10.13 -9.18
N LEU A 77 18.46 11.25 -8.68
CA LEU A 77 19.53 12.00 -9.35
C LEU A 77 20.93 11.42 -9.10
N GLN A 78 21.11 10.53 -8.11
CA GLN A 78 22.41 9.92 -7.81
C GLN A 78 22.61 8.53 -8.47
N GLY A 79 21.59 7.97 -9.13
CA GLY A 79 21.64 6.65 -9.76
C GLY A 79 21.95 6.61 -11.27
N HIS A 80 22.18 7.75 -11.93
CA HIS A 80 22.48 7.84 -13.38
C HIS A 80 23.91 8.30 -13.68
N ALA A 81 24.86 8.02 -12.78
CA ALA A 81 26.28 8.18 -13.04
C ALA A 81 26.98 6.81 -13.06
N THR A 82 26.80 6.07 -14.16
CA THR A 82 27.79 5.12 -14.70
C THR A 82 27.58 4.96 -16.20
#